data_AF-A0A182YSM1-F1
#
_entry.id   AF-A0A182YSM1-F1
#
_cell.length_a   1.000
_cell.length_b   1.000
_cell.length_c   1.000
_cell.angle_alpha   90.00
_cell.angle_beta   90.00
_cell.angle_gamma   90.00
#
_symmetry.space_group_name_H-M   'P 1'
#
loop_
_entity.id
_entity.type
_entity.pdbx_description
1 polymer ?
#
loop_
_entity_poly.entity_id
_entity_poly.type
_entity_poly.pdbx_seq_one_letter_code
_entity_poly.pdbx_strand_id
1 'polypeptide(L)' 'MYSKIILLLALVAAVSAQSYYGHQQQYHHEEEHHGPVHYEYHYDVHDDHTGDVHGQKEARKDDSTQGEYYLIDADGHKR' A
#
# COMPACT_ATOMS: atom_id res chain seq x y z
N MET A 1 21.16 50.23 -29.67
CA MET A 1 20.94 48.84 -30.16
C MET A 1 21.39 47.79 -29.16
N TYR A 2 22.52 47.97 -28.46
CA TYR A 2 23.01 47.04 -27.43
C TYR A 2 22.13 46.92 -26.18
N SER A 3 21.45 47.99 -25.76
CA SER A 3 20.56 47.96 -24.58
C SER A 3 19.42 46.94 -24.71
N LYS A 4 18.87 46.73 -25.92
CA LYS A 4 17.85 45.71 -26.18
C LYS A 4 18.42 44.29 -26.11
N ILE A 5 19.67 44.11 -26.54
CA ILE A 5 20.37 42.82 -26.51
C ILE A 5 20.73 42.45 -25.05
N ILE A 6 21.14 43.43 -24.24
CA ILE A 6 21.41 43.25 -22.81
C ILE A 6 20.12 42.88 -22.07
N LEU A 7 19.00 43.54 -22.38
CA LEU A 7 17.68 43.22 -21.81
C LEU A 7 17.22 41.80 -22.19
N LEU A 8 17.42 41.39 -23.45
CA LEU A 8 17.10 40.03 -23.90
C LEU A 8 17.95 38.96 -23.20
N LEU A 9 19.26 39.19 -23.05
CA LEU A 9 20.16 38.26 -22.34
C LEU A 9 19.81 38.15 -20.84
N ALA A 10 19.48 39.27 -20.18
CA ALA A 10 19.06 39.25 -18.79
C ALA A 10 17.76 38.47 -18.57
N LEU A 11 16.82 38.58 -19.50
CA LEU A 11 15.52 37.89 -19.42
C LEU A 11 15.68 36.37 -19.60
N VAL A 12 16.55 35.94 -20.52
CA VAL A 12 16.88 34.50 -20.71
C VAL A 12 17.57 33.91 -19.47
N ALA A 13 18.48 34.66 -18.84
CA ALA A 13 19.15 34.22 -17.61
C ALA A 13 18.20 34.13 -16.40
N ALA A 14 17.20 35.01 -16.31
CA ALA A 14 16.19 34.94 -15.26
C ALA A 14 15.26 33.72 -15.42
N VAL A 15 14.89 33.36 -16.66
CA VAL A 15 14.05 32.19 -16.96
C VAL A 15 14.80 30.88 -16.66
N SER A 16 16.11 30.79 -16.96
CA SER A 16 16.89 29.59 -16.65
C SER A 16 17.14 29.38 -15.15
N ALA A 17 17.19 30.46 -14.36
CA ALA A 17 17.35 30.36 -12.90
C ALA A 17 16.12 29.76 -12.20
N GLN A 18 14.93 29.90 -12.79
CA GLN A 18 13.69 29.32 -12.25
C GLN A 18 13.64 27.80 -12.37
N SER A 19 14.42 27.21 -13.29
CA SER A 19 14.46 25.76 -13.50
C SER A 19 15.27 24.99 -12.45
N TYR A 20 16.01 25.68 -11.57
CA TYR A 20 16.88 25.05 -10.57
C TYR A 20 16.27 24.88 -9.18
N TYR A 21 15.07 25.43 -8.93
CA TYR A 21 14.31 25.11 -7.72
C TYR A 21 13.33 23.98 -8.00
N GLY A 22 13.86 22.84 -8.44
CA GLY A 22 13.18 21.58 -8.22
C GLY A 22 13.14 21.39 -6.71
N HIS A 23 11.94 21.39 -6.13
CA HIS A 23 11.73 20.87 -4.79
C HIS A 23 12.37 19.48 -4.76
N GLN A 24 13.54 19.36 -4.13
CA GLN A 24 14.02 18.08 -3.68
C GLN A 24 13.09 17.70 -2.53
N GLN A 25 11.95 17.12 -2.88
CA GLN A 25 11.34 16.16 -1.99
C GLN A 25 12.39 15.06 -1.89
N GLN A 26 13.19 15.14 -0.85
CA GLN A 26 13.83 13.99 -0.26
C GLN A 26 12.65 13.06 0.09
N TYR A 27 12.22 12.27 -0.88
CA TYR A 27 11.59 11.01 -0.59
C TYR A 27 12.67 10.29 0.20
N HIS A 28 12.53 10.31 1.53
CA HIS A 28 13.05 9.22 2.31
C HIS A 28 12.39 7.99 1.70
N HIS A 29 13.10 7.38 0.75
CA HIS A 29 12.94 5.96 0.50
C HIS A 29 13.46 5.37 1.80
N GLU A 30 12.57 5.29 2.80
CA GLU A 30 12.62 4.15 3.68
C GLU A 30 12.60 2.98 2.69
N GLU A 31 13.75 2.35 2.50
CA GLU A 31 13.78 1.00 1.97
C GLU A 31 12.91 0.22 2.95
N GLU A 32 11.61 0.15 2.67
CA GLU A 32 10.72 -0.78 3.33
C GLU A 32 11.36 -2.12 3.05
N HIS A 33 12.01 -2.63 4.08
CA HIS A 33 12.61 -3.94 4.07
C HIS A 33 11.43 -4.90 4.00
N HIS A 34 10.89 -5.11 2.80
CA HIS A 34 9.90 -6.12 2.52
C HIS A 34 10.63 -7.46 2.66
N GLY A 35 10.77 -7.89 3.91
CA GLY A 35 10.91 -9.30 4.20
C GLY A 35 9.77 -10.07 3.52
N PRO A 36 9.93 -11.38 3.34
CA PRO A 36 8.89 -12.20 2.73
C PRO A 36 7.52 -11.88 3.34
N VAL A 37 6.54 -11.56 2.47
CA VAL A 37 5.19 -11.18 2.92
C VAL A 37 4.61 -12.37 3.67
N HIS A 38 4.50 -12.23 4.99
CA HIS A 38 3.98 -13.25 5.88
C HIS A 38 2.91 -12.67 6.78
N TYR A 39 1.73 -13.28 6.75
CA TYR A 39 0.66 -13.01 7.68
C TYR A 39 -0.08 -14.30 8.03
N GLU A 40 -0.72 -14.29 9.19
CA GLU A 40 -1.67 -15.32 9.62
C GLU A 40 -2.80 -14.61 10.37
N TYR A 41 -4.04 -14.92 10.02
CA TYR A 41 -5.21 -14.44 10.73
C TYR A 41 -6.28 -15.53 10.79
N HIS A 42 -7.13 -15.45 11.81
CA HIS A 42 -8.29 -16.31 11.97
C HIS A 42 -9.40 -15.56 12.68
N TYR A 43 -10.64 -15.95 12.41
CA TYR A 43 -11.81 -15.51 13.15
C TYR A 43 -12.81 -16.65 13.30
N ASP A 44 -13.58 -16.59 14.38
CA ASP A 44 -14.64 -17.54 14.68
C ASP A 44 -15.89 -16.78 15.11
N VAL A 45 -17.04 -17.25 14.65
CA VAL A 45 -18.37 -16.79 15.03
C VAL A 45 -19.05 -17.92 15.79
N HIS A 46 -19.58 -17.60 16.96
CA HIS A 46 -20.42 -18.48 17.76
C HIS A 46 -21.55 -17.62 18.34
N ASP A 47 -22.67 -17.56 17.62
CA ASP A 47 -23.83 -16.77 17.99
C ASP A 47 -24.98 -17.67 18.45
N ASP A 48 -25.17 -17.79 19.76
CA ASP A 48 -26.24 -18.57 20.37
C ASP A 48 -27.65 -18.07 20.01
N HIS A 49 -27.80 -16.80 19.62
CA HIS A 49 -29.11 -16.24 19.28
C HIS A 49 -29.58 -16.69 17.90
N THR A 50 -28.68 -16.73 16.93
CA THR A 50 -28.98 -17.16 15.55
C THR A 50 -28.64 -18.62 15.29
N GLY A 51 -27.81 -19.24 16.15
CA GLY A 51 -27.25 -20.57 15.96
C GLY A 51 -26.10 -20.61 14.95
N ASP A 52 -25.57 -19.47 14.54
CA ASP A 52 -24.48 -19.38 13.57
C ASP A 52 -23.14 -19.77 14.21
N VAL A 53 -22.52 -20.81 13.65
CA VAL A 53 -21.21 -21.29 14.08
C VAL A 53 -20.34 -21.54 12.86
N HIS A 54 -19.41 -20.62 12.61
CA HIS A 54 -18.47 -20.72 11.49
C HIS A 54 -17.13 -20.07 11.85
N GLY A 55 -16.12 -20.33 11.04
CA GLY A 55 -14.82 -19.69 11.22
C GLY A 55 -13.97 -19.79 9.96
N GLN A 56 -12.95 -18.94 9.89
CA GLN A 56 -12.00 -18.90 8.79
C GLN A 56 -10.60 -18.73 9.36
N LYS A 57 -9.64 -19.37 8.71
CA LYS A 57 -8.23 -19.16 8.93
C LYS A 57 -7.54 -18.96 7.59
N GLU A 58 -6.63 -18.01 7.52
CA GLU A 58 -5.78 -17.78 6.35
C GLU A 58 -4.35 -17.44 6.79
N ALA A 59 -3.39 -17.98 6.05
CA ALA A 59 -2.00 -17.64 6.17
C ALA A 59 -1.39 -17.42 4.78
N ARG A 60 -0.52 -16.42 4.67
CA ARG A 60 0.33 -16.22 3.50
C ARG A 60 1.78 -16.35 3.88
N LYS A 61 2.54 -16.96 2.98
CA LYS A 61 3.99 -16.96 3.00
C LYS A 61 4.49 -16.78 1.58
N ASP A 62 5.26 -15.72 1.36
CA ASP A 62 5.82 -15.39 0.04
C ASP A 62 4.68 -15.21 -0.98
N ASP A 63 4.62 -16.11 -1.96
CA ASP A 63 3.60 -16.17 -3.02
C ASP A 63 2.52 -17.23 -2.79
N SER A 64 2.57 -17.95 -1.66
CA SER A 64 1.61 -18.99 -1.30
C SER A 64 0.64 -18.47 -0.24
N THR A 65 -0.65 -18.42 -0.58
CA THR A 65 -1.73 -18.21 0.38
C THR A 65 -2.50 -19.51 0.56
N GLN A 66 -2.77 -19.87 1.81
CA GLN A 66 -3.47 -21.09 2.22
C GLN A 66 -4.51 -20.71 3.26
N GLY A 67 -5.65 -21.38 3.26
CA GLY A 67 -6.67 -21.13 4.24
C GLY A 67 -7.71 -22.24 4.31
N GLU A 68 -8.49 -22.20 5.37
CA GLU A 68 -9.59 -23.11 5.62
C GLU A 68 -10.78 -22.30 6.14
N TYR A 69 -11.96 -22.79 5.84
CA TYR A 69 -13.22 -22.28 6.36
C TYR A 69 -13.99 -23.45 6.92
N TYR A 70 -14.72 -23.22 8.01
CA TYR A 70 -15.66 -24.20 8.51
C TYR A 70 -17.02 -23.59 8.83
N LEU A 71 -18.04 -24.44 8.81
CA LEU A 71 -19.41 -24.10 9.21
C LEU A 71 -20.07 -25.33 9.83
N ILE A 72 -20.84 -25.11 10.89
CA ILE A 72 -21.75 -26.11 11.45
C ILE A 72 -23.12 -25.95 10.80
N ASP A 73 -23.59 -27.00 10.15
CA ASP A 73 -24.91 -27.07 9.54
C ASP A 73 -26.05 -27.14 10.56
N ALA A 74 -27.27 -26.93 10.07
CA ALA A 74 -28.49 -27.11 10.85
C ALA A 74 -28.67 -28.54 11.41
N ASP A 75 -28.04 -29.55 10.79
CA ASP A 75 -28.00 -30.93 11.27
C ASP A 75 -26.82 -31.22 12.21
N GLY A 76 -26.00 -30.21 12.52
CA GLY A 76 -24.82 -30.29 13.38
C GLY A 76 -23.55 -30.78 12.67
N HIS A 77 -23.58 -31.01 11.36
CA HIS A 77 -22.40 -31.44 10.62
C HIS A 77 -21.39 -30.30 10.41
N LYS A 78 -20.10 -30.55 10.70
CA LYS A 78 -19.01 -29.62 10.40
C LYS A 78 -18.47 -29.89 8.99
N ARG A 79 -18.53 -28.90 8.13
CA ARG A 79 -17.87 -28.90 6.82
C ARG A 79 -16.78 -27.85 6.76
#